data_AF-A0A7W0GPZ0-F1
#
_entry.id   AF-A0A7W0GPZ0-F1
#
_cell.length_a   1.000
_cell.length_b   1.000
_cell.length_c   1.000
_cell.angle_alpha   90.00
_cell.angle_beta   90.00
_cell.angle_gamma   90.00
#
_symmetry.space_group_name_H-M   'P 1'
#
loop_
_entity.id
_entity.type
_entity.pdbx_description
1 polymer ?
#
loop_
_entity_poly.entity_id
_entity_poly.type
_entity_poly.pdbx_seq_one_letter_code
_entity_poly.pdbx_strand_id
1 'polypeptide(L)'
;MNTCSSHPRVSWIILIIVGLVAVLCTSANAQGRVSGRRIGIVVDERLSVLRDSPDLSGKLLRRIGRGRAVSITGQNRSRDGVLFYSVKVSRRTRGWLQKEALIFPRRAGDDERLLRLINASAEFDRVARARIFLDVFPHSPLRPRVLLLFGDAAEQAAVRLSHDASRRLNAEEMQANEAPVFSYALNYGGLDRYNRQGVRFAFDRDQRKFHYEGGSWREVIRRYPRSPEAAQARSRLAAIVAKIK
;
A
#
# COMPACT_ATOMS: atom_id res chain seq x y z
N MET A 1 17.04 -66.55 2.60
CA MET A 1 17.63 -65.56 3.53
C MET A 1 17.25 -64.17 3.05
N ASN A 2 16.81 -63.34 4.00
CA ASN A 2 16.17 -62.03 3.89
C ASN A 2 17.02 -60.93 3.22
N THR A 3 16.36 -59.97 2.55
CA THR A 3 16.30 -58.50 2.80
C THR A 3 15.47 -57.85 1.68
N CYS A 4 14.29 -57.23 1.90
CA CYS A 4 14.02 -55.85 2.40
C CYS A 4 14.91 -54.80 1.69
N SER A 5 14.46 -53.71 1.05
CA SER A 5 13.44 -52.75 1.47
C SER A 5 12.89 -51.90 0.31
N SER A 6 11.64 -51.49 0.50
CA SER A 6 10.85 -50.47 -0.18
C SER A 6 11.47 -49.06 -0.17
N HIS A 7 11.26 -48.25 -1.22
CA HIS A 7 10.81 -46.84 -1.16
C HIS A 7 10.47 -46.30 -2.56
N PRO A 8 9.26 -45.77 -2.77
CA PRO A 8 9.19 -44.37 -3.23
C PRO A 8 7.97 -43.66 -2.62
N ARG A 9 8.12 -43.02 -1.45
CA ARG A 9 7.03 -42.20 -0.86
C ARG A 9 7.47 -40.80 -0.41
N VAL A 10 8.73 -40.43 -0.62
CA VAL A 10 9.27 -39.14 -0.14
C VAL A 10 9.02 -37.99 -1.13
N SER A 11 8.93 -38.25 -2.45
CA SER A 11 8.76 -37.19 -3.46
C SER A 11 7.40 -36.49 -3.46
N TRP A 12 6.32 -37.16 -3.05
CA TRP A 12 4.98 -36.54 -3.06
C TRP A 12 4.75 -35.60 -1.88
N ILE A 13 5.40 -35.86 -0.74
CA ILE A 13 5.23 -35.04 0.47
C ILE A 13 5.87 -33.66 0.28
N ILE A 14 7.00 -33.57 -0.42
CA ILE A 14 7.70 -32.30 -0.69
C ILE A 14 6.88 -31.41 -1.63
N LEU A 15 6.22 -31.97 -2.67
CA LEU A 15 5.37 -31.20 -3.58
C LEU A 15 4.11 -30.65 -2.91
N ILE A 16 3.53 -31.39 -1.95
CA ILE A 16 2.37 -30.93 -1.18
C ILE A 16 2.76 -29.82 -0.20
N ILE A 17 3.94 -29.90 0.44
CA ILE A 17 4.43 -28.84 1.34
C ILE A 17 4.75 -27.55 0.56
N VAL A 18 5.34 -27.64 -0.63
CA VAL A 18 5.61 -26.46 -1.48
C VAL A 18 4.31 -25.82 -1.99
N GLY A 19 3.27 -26.63 -2.30
CA GLY A 19 1.95 -26.13 -2.65
C GLY A 19 1.22 -25.44 -1.48
N LEU A 20 1.36 -25.95 -0.25
CA LEU A 20 0.68 -25.41 0.93
C LEU A 20 1.30 -24.08 1.40
N VAL A 21 2.62 -23.92 1.28
CA VAL A 21 3.31 -22.67 1.64
C VAL A 21 2.98 -21.53 0.66
N ALA A 22 2.73 -21.84 -0.61
CA ALA A 22 2.32 -20.84 -1.60
C ALA A 22 0.90 -20.25 -1.34
N VAL A 23 0.03 -20.98 -0.64
CA VAL A 23 -1.33 -20.53 -0.31
C VAL A 23 -1.39 -19.65 0.94
N LEU A 24 -0.38 -19.71 1.82
CA LEU A 24 -0.38 -19.00 3.11
C LEU A 24 0.23 -17.59 3.05
N CYS A 25 0.79 -17.14 1.92
CA CYS A 25 1.41 -15.81 1.82
C CYS A 25 0.50 -14.69 1.30
N THR A 26 -0.77 -14.95 0.98
CA THR A 26 -1.73 -13.88 0.66
C THR A 26 -2.48 -13.42 1.91
N SER A 27 -1.78 -12.76 2.83
CA SER A 27 -2.41 -11.89 3.82
C SER A 27 -2.84 -10.58 3.14
N ALA A 28 -3.77 -10.69 2.19
CA ALA A 28 -4.54 -9.55 1.73
C ALA A 28 -5.48 -9.16 2.86
N ASN A 29 -5.19 -8.03 3.51
CA ASN A 29 -6.02 -7.33 4.50
C ASN A 29 -7.48 -7.79 4.46
N ALA A 30 -7.92 -8.48 5.52
CA ALA A 30 -9.31 -8.92 5.69
C ALA A 30 -10.24 -7.71 5.89
N GLN A 31 -10.42 -6.92 4.85
CA GLN A 31 -11.51 -5.97 4.75
C GLN A 31 -12.77 -6.81 4.52
N GLY A 32 -13.72 -6.77 5.46
CA GLY A 32 -15.01 -7.48 5.32
C GLY A 32 -15.57 -7.26 3.92
N ARG A 33 -15.77 -8.35 3.18
CA ARG A 33 -16.14 -8.32 1.76
C ARG A 33 -17.45 -7.57 1.61
N VAL A 34 -17.36 -6.38 1.03
CA VAL A 34 -18.53 -5.57 0.70
C VAL A 34 -19.12 -6.13 -0.59
N SER A 35 -20.33 -6.69 -0.49
CA SER A 35 -21.05 -7.29 -1.62
C SER A 35 -21.94 -6.25 -2.31
N GLY A 36 -21.75 -6.01 -3.60
CA GLY A 36 -22.64 -5.15 -4.37
C GLY A 36 -22.18 -4.94 -5.81
N ARG A 37 -23.11 -4.58 -6.70
CA ARG A 37 -22.85 -4.40 -8.14
C ARG A 37 -21.99 -3.15 -8.45
N ARG A 38 -22.05 -2.12 -7.59
CA ARG A 38 -21.25 -0.89 -7.70
C ARG A 38 -20.40 -0.72 -6.45
N ILE A 39 -19.10 -0.93 -6.58
CA ILE A 39 -18.14 -0.80 -5.49
C ILE A 39 -17.31 0.46 -5.73
N GLY A 40 -17.29 1.36 -4.75
CA GLY A 40 -16.38 2.51 -4.69
C GLY A 40 -15.24 2.25 -3.71
N ILE A 41 -14.08 2.84 -3.96
CA ILE A 41 -12.91 2.77 -3.08
C ILE A 41 -12.63 4.17 -2.54
N VAL A 42 -12.45 4.28 -1.22
CA VAL A 42 -12.12 5.55 -0.57
C VAL A 42 -10.67 5.95 -0.86
N VAL A 43 -10.45 7.17 -1.36
CA VAL A 43 -9.11 7.69 -1.72
C VAL A 43 -8.72 8.97 -0.97
N ASP A 44 -9.68 9.68 -0.40
CA ASP A 44 -9.46 10.91 0.35
C ASP A 44 -10.08 10.82 1.75
N GLU A 45 -9.23 10.86 2.78
CA GLU A 45 -9.67 10.73 4.17
C GLU A 45 -10.34 12.01 4.72
N ARG A 46 -10.04 13.16 4.12
CA ARG A 46 -10.58 14.46 4.54
C ARG A 46 -12.05 14.59 4.15
N LEU A 47 -12.41 13.98 3.01
CA LEU A 47 -13.76 13.98 2.44
C LEU A 47 -14.56 12.72 2.78
N SER A 48 -13.92 11.66 3.31
CA SER A 48 -14.55 10.37 3.61
C SER A 48 -15.29 10.34 4.96
N VAL A 49 -16.10 11.36 5.19
CA VAL A 49 -16.94 11.46 6.39
C VAL A 49 -18.31 10.85 6.10
N LEU A 50 -18.61 9.71 6.72
CA LEU A 50 -19.91 9.05 6.63
C LEU A 50 -20.94 9.83 7.45
N ARG A 51 -22.03 10.25 6.80
CA ARG A 51 -23.10 11.06 7.39
C ARG A 51 -24.44 10.36 7.36
N ASP A 52 -25.39 10.79 8.18
CA ASP A 52 -26.76 10.28 8.17
C ASP A 52 -27.62 10.84 7.02
N SER A 53 -27.31 12.04 6.54
CA SER A 53 -27.96 12.72 5.42
C SER A 53 -26.95 13.14 4.32
N PRO A 54 -27.40 13.35 3.07
CA PRO A 54 -26.56 13.82 1.95
C PRO A 54 -26.30 15.33 2.03
N ASP A 55 -25.77 15.79 3.16
CA ASP A 55 -25.52 17.20 3.46
C ASP A 55 -24.16 17.37 4.14
N LEU A 56 -23.47 18.48 3.87
CA LEU A 56 -22.20 18.83 4.53
C LEU A 56 -22.36 19.06 6.04
N SER A 57 -23.54 19.50 6.47
CA SER A 57 -23.94 19.71 7.86
C SER A 57 -24.57 18.47 8.51
N GLY A 58 -24.83 17.40 7.74
CA GLY A 58 -25.43 16.16 8.24
C GLY A 58 -24.60 15.53 9.38
N LYS A 59 -25.24 14.82 10.30
CA LYS A 59 -24.59 14.28 11.50
C LYS A 59 -23.46 13.33 11.10
N LEU A 60 -22.28 13.56 11.66
CA LEU A 60 -21.12 12.68 11.47
C LEU A 60 -21.39 11.35 12.16
N LEU A 61 -21.45 10.27 11.38
CA LEU A 61 -21.56 8.91 11.89
C LEU A 61 -20.18 8.29 12.12
N ARG A 62 -19.28 8.41 11.13
CA ARG A 62 -17.96 7.79 11.17
C ARG A 62 -17.02 8.38 10.11
N ARG A 63 -15.71 8.43 10.38
CA ARG A 63 -14.69 8.64 9.33
C ARG A 63 -14.25 7.31 8.73
N ILE A 64 -14.19 7.23 7.41
CA ILE A 64 -13.80 6.02 6.68
C ILE A 64 -12.38 6.17 6.16
N GLY A 65 -11.47 5.28 6.59
CA GLY A 65 -10.09 5.28 6.12
C GLY A 65 -9.95 4.97 4.64
N ARG A 66 -8.87 5.45 4.03
CA ARG A 66 -8.52 5.19 2.62
C ARG A 66 -8.32 3.71 2.33
N GLY A 67 -8.52 3.33 1.07
CA GLY A 67 -8.43 1.95 0.60
C GLY A 67 -9.60 1.07 1.01
N ARG A 68 -10.57 1.59 1.78
CA ARG A 68 -11.79 0.86 2.14
C ARG A 68 -12.73 0.81 0.93
N ALA A 69 -13.18 -0.40 0.60
CA ALA A 69 -14.27 -0.60 -0.34
C ALA A 69 -15.64 -0.32 0.30
N VAL A 70 -16.56 0.29 -0.46
CA VAL A 70 -17.95 0.56 -0.06
C VAL A 70 -18.91 0.22 -1.21
N SER A 71 -20.09 -0.29 -0.89
CA SER A 71 -21.13 -0.53 -1.89
C SER A 71 -21.97 0.73 -2.06
N ILE A 72 -22.19 1.15 -3.29
CA ILE A 72 -23.07 2.28 -3.61
C ILE A 72 -24.51 1.78 -3.75
N THR A 73 -25.42 2.38 -2.99
CA THR A 73 -26.85 2.05 -2.98
C THR A 73 -27.73 3.15 -3.58
N GLY A 74 -27.22 4.37 -3.70
CA GLY A 74 -27.96 5.50 -4.26
C GLY A 74 -27.10 6.74 -4.36
N GLN A 75 -27.67 7.83 -4.89
CA GLN A 75 -27.00 9.12 -5.00
C GLN A 75 -28.00 10.25 -4.76
N ASN A 76 -27.54 11.35 -4.16
CA ASN A 76 -28.35 12.56 -3.97
C ASN A 76 -27.43 13.79 -3.99
N ARG A 77 -27.95 14.93 -4.45
CA ARG A 77 -27.25 16.22 -4.40
C ARG A 77 -27.73 17.00 -3.19
N SER A 78 -26.79 17.59 -2.46
CA SER A 78 -27.12 18.56 -1.41
C SER A 78 -27.65 19.85 -2.02
N ARG A 79 -28.19 20.73 -1.18
CA ARG A 79 -28.63 22.09 -1.57
C ARG A 79 -27.48 22.92 -2.15
N ASP A 80 -26.26 22.71 -1.65
CA ASP A 80 -25.03 23.34 -2.16
C ASP A 80 -24.50 22.70 -3.46
N GLY A 81 -25.27 21.77 -4.05
CA GLY A 81 -24.90 21.10 -5.29
C GLY A 81 -23.83 20.01 -5.14
N VAL A 82 -23.41 19.65 -3.93
CA VAL A 82 -22.42 18.59 -3.71
C VAL A 82 -23.07 17.22 -3.90
N LEU A 83 -22.44 16.34 -4.67
CA LEU A 83 -22.98 15.00 -4.93
C LEU A 83 -22.53 14.02 -3.85
N PHE A 84 -23.51 13.44 -3.16
CA PHE A 84 -23.32 12.37 -2.19
C PHE A 84 -23.77 11.03 -2.76
N TYR A 85 -23.05 9.97 -2.38
CA TYR A 85 -23.47 8.60 -2.57
C TYR A 85 -24.00 8.03 -1.26
N SER A 86 -25.15 7.37 -1.32
CA SER A 86 -25.58 6.48 -0.25
C SER A 86 -24.72 5.22 -0.34
N VAL A 87 -24.08 4.87 0.77
CA VAL A 87 -23.10 3.80 0.83
C VAL A 87 -23.40 2.81 1.96
N LYS A 88 -23.05 1.55 1.70
CA LYS A 88 -22.98 0.48 2.70
C LYS A 88 -21.51 0.10 2.89
N VAL A 89 -21.00 0.36 4.09
CA VAL A 89 -19.62 0.03 4.50
C VAL A 89 -19.55 -1.37 5.09
N SER A 90 -20.58 -1.76 5.84
CA SER A 90 -20.73 -3.09 6.43
C SER A 90 -22.21 -3.46 6.54
N ARG A 91 -22.54 -4.64 7.07
CA ARG A 91 -23.94 -4.99 7.36
C ARG A 91 -24.63 -4.00 8.30
N ARG A 92 -23.89 -3.44 9.26
CA ARG A 92 -24.40 -2.52 10.31
C ARG A 92 -24.04 -1.05 10.08
N THR A 93 -23.27 -0.74 9.05
CA THR A 93 -22.75 0.61 8.82
C THR A 93 -23.13 1.08 7.42
N ARG A 94 -24.00 2.09 7.38
CA ARG A 94 -24.47 2.77 6.17
C ARG A 94 -24.55 4.27 6.41
N GLY A 95 -24.59 5.05 5.34
CA GLY A 95 -24.73 6.49 5.40
C GLY A 95 -24.42 7.12 4.06
N TRP A 96 -24.08 8.40 4.07
CA TRP A 96 -23.77 9.18 2.89
C TRP A 96 -22.30 9.59 2.88
N LEU A 97 -21.66 9.47 1.72
CA LEU A 97 -20.28 9.91 1.48
C LEU A 97 -20.26 10.85 0.28
N GLN A 98 -19.40 11.86 0.33
CA GLN A 98 -19.16 12.71 -0.84
C GLN A 98 -18.56 11.88 -1.98
N LYS A 99 -19.01 12.14 -3.22
CA LYS A 99 -18.49 11.48 -4.42
C LYS A 99 -16.98 11.64 -4.54
N GLU A 100 -16.46 12.81 -4.18
CA GLU A 100 -15.04 13.16 -4.31
C GLU A 100 -14.15 12.34 -3.36
N ALA A 101 -14.71 11.72 -2.32
CA ALA A 101 -13.96 10.79 -1.47
C ALA A 101 -13.69 9.43 -2.15
N LEU A 102 -14.38 9.13 -3.26
CA LEU A 102 -14.46 7.79 -3.85
C LEU A 102 -13.88 7.76 -5.27
N ILE A 103 -13.35 6.61 -5.66
CA ILE A 103 -13.08 6.22 -7.06
C ILE A 103 -13.79 4.91 -7.38
N PHE A 104 -13.95 4.62 -8.66
CA PHE A 104 -14.61 3.44 -9.18
C PHE A 104 -13.70 2.74 -10.20
N PRO A 105 -13.24 1.51 -9.95
CA PRO A 105 -12.30 0.80 -10.84
C PRO A 105 -12.78 0.68 -12.31
N ARG A 106 -14.11 0.65 -12.51
CA ARG A 106 -14.74 0.48 -13.83
C ARG A 106 -15.23 1.79 -14.46
N ARG A 107 -14.98 2.94 -13.82
CA ARG A 107 -15.36 4.24 -14.35
C ARG A 107 -14.17 4.84 -15.08
N ALA A 108 -14.36 5.19 -16.35
CA ALA A 108 -13.35 5.90 -17.12
C ALA A 108 -12.93 7.21 -16.43
N GLY A 109 -11.62 7.48 -16.43
CA GLY A 109 -11.02 8.70 -15.88
C GLY A 109 -10.79 8.71 -14.36
N ASP A 110 -11.27 7.70 -13.62
CA ASP A 110 -11.00 7.62 -12.17
C ASP A 110 -9.55 7.22 -11.86
N ASP A 111 -8.88 6.51 -12.78
CA ASP A 111 -7.44 6.23 -12.69
C ASP A 111 -6.62 7.51 -12.88
N GLU A 112 -6.88 8.29 -13.93
CA GLU A 112 -6.27 9.61 -14.13
C GLU A 112 -6.52 10.56 -12.95
N ARG A 113 -7.74 10.55 -12.42
CA ARG A 113 -8.10 11.34 -11.25
C ARG A 113 -7.29 10.93 -10.02
N LEU A 114 -7.15 9.63 -9.76
CA LEU A 114 -6.31 9.17 -8.65
C LEU A 114 -4.83 9.51 -8.90
N LEU A 115 -4.33 9.43 -10.13
CA LEU A 115 -2.97 9.87 -10.46
C LEU A 115 -2.77 11.37 -10.15
N ARG A 116 -3.73 12.24 -10.49
CA ARG A 116 -3.67 13.67 -10.12
C ARG A 116 -3.59 13.85 -8.59
N LEU A 117 -4.40 13.10 -7.85
CA LEU A 117 -4.36 13.10 -6.39
C LEU A 117 -3.03 12.61 -5.83
N ILE A 118 -2.41 11.59 -6.43
CA ILE A 118 -1.08 11.09 -6.04
C ILE A 118 -0.01 12.18 -6.23
N ASN A 119 0.00 12.83 -7.38
CA ASN A 119 0.97 13.90 -7.69
C ASN A 119 0.84 15.08 -6.71
N ALA A 120 -0.40 15.45 -6.36
CA ALA A 120 -0.67 16.53 -5.40
C ALA A 120 -0.45 16.12 -3.93
N SER A 121 -0.25 14.84 -3.63
CA SER A 121 -0.03 14.37 -2.27
C SER A 121 1.44 14.43 -1.90
N ALA A 122 1.73 14.66 -0.63
CA ALA A 122 3.07 14.56 -0.07
C ALA A 122 3.19 13.33 0.85
N GLU A 123 4.42 12.96 1.15
CA GLU A 123 4.74 12.01 2.22
C GLU A 123 4.02 10.65 2.07
N PHE A 124 3.55 10.10 3.19
CA PHE A 124 2.82 8.84 3.23
C PHE A 124 1.51 8.87 2.47
N ASP A 125 0.88 10.03 2.30
CA ASP A 125 -0.36 10.11 1.52
C ASP A 125 -0.14 9.75 0.07
N ARG A 126 1.01 10.15 -0.48
CA ARG A 126 1.43 9.75 -1.83
C ARG A 126 1.62 8.24 -1.91
N VAL A 127 2.32 7.63 -0.94
CA VAL A 127 2.56 6.17 -0.88
C VAL A 127 1.23 5.41 -0.78
N ALA A 128 0.36 5.79 0.15
CA ALA A 128 -0.93 5.13 0.37
C ALA A 128 -1.86 5.24 -0.85
N ARG A 129 -1.95 6.43 -1.49
CA ARG A 129 -2.76 6.60 -2.70
C ARG A 129 -2.20 5.85 -3.90
N ALA A 130 -0.87 5.85 -4.07
CA ALA A 130 -0.22 5.07 -5.12
C ALA A 130 -0.45 3.57 -4.90
N ARG A 131 -0.40 3.08 -3.65
CA ARG A 131 -0.74 1.68 -3.36
C ARG A 131 -2.17 1.35 -3.77
N ILE A 132 -3.14 2.20 -3.41
CA ILE A 132 -4.55 2.03 -3.81
C ILE A 132 -4.67 1.97 -5.33
N PHE A 133 -3.99 2.86 -6.06
CA PHE A 133 -4.01 2.82 -7.53
C PHE A 133 -3.51 1.47 -8.06
N LEU A 134 -2.38 0.98 -7.54
CA LEU A 134 -1.78 -0.27 -7.99
C LEU A 134 -2.65 -1.49 -7.68
N ASP A 135 -3.47 -1.44 -6.63
CA ASP A 135 -4.40 -2.51 -6.30
C ASP A 135 -5.71 -2.41 -7.12
N VAL A 136 -6.19 -1.20 -7.37
CA VAL A 136 -7.51 -0.94 -7.96
C VAL A 136 -7.49 -0.93 -9.50
N PHE A 137 -6.39 -0.48 -10.11
CA PHE A 137 -6.26 -0.32 -11.56
C PHE A 137 -5.09 -1.16 -12.13
N PRO A 138 -5.17 -2.50 -12.07
CA PRO A 138 -4.08 -3.38 -12.52
C PRO A 138 -3.76 -3.26 -14.02
N HIS A 139 -4.74 -2.85 -14.82
CA HIS A 139 -4.63 -2.75 -16.28
C HIS A 139 -4.56 -1.31 -16.81
N SER A 140 -4.48 -0.31 -15.94
CA SER A 140 -4.36 1.09 -16.41
C SER A 140 -3.02 1.29 -17.11
N PRO A 141 -2.98 1.98 -18.27
CA PRO A 141 -1.73 2.32 -18.95
C PRO A 141 -0.86 3.26 -18.11
N LEU A 142 -1.41 3.91 -17.09
CA LEU A 142 -0.69 4.79 -16.17
C LEU A 142 0.08 4.03 -15.07
N ARG A 143 -0.07 2.71 -15.01
CA ARG A 143 0.57 1.88 -13.97
C ARG A 143 2.10 2.01 -13.90
N PRO A 144 2.87 2.05 -15.01
CA PRO A 144 4.34 2.22 -14.94
C PRO A 144 4.71 3.53 -14.25
N ARG A 145 4.00 4.61 -14.59
CA ARG A 145 4.16 5.94 -13.97
C ARG A 145 3.88 5.91 -12.48
N VAL A 146 2.80 5.24 -12.05
CA VAL A 146 2.46 5.13 -10.63
C VAL A 146 3.45 4.27 -9.86
N LEU A 147 3.96 3.17 -10.45
CA LEU A 147 5.00 2.35 -9.81
C LEU A 147 6.29 3.14 -9.58
N LEU A 148 6.68 3.98 -10.54
CA LEU A 148 7.83 4.87 -10.40
C LEU A 148 7.60 5.88 -9.27
N LEU A 149 6.45 6.57 -9.27
CA LEU A 149 6.07 7.51 -8.21
C LEU A 149 6.01 6.86 -6.83
N PHE A 150 5.53 5.62 -6.74
CA PHE A 150 5.50 4.86 -5.49
C PHE A 150 6.90 4.59 -4.96
N GLY A 151 7.83 4.20 -5.83
CA GLY A 151 9.22 3.95 -5.45
C GLY A 151 9.96 5.22 -5.05
N ASP A 152 9.78 6.30 -5.79
CA ASP A 152 10.37 7.60 -5.48
C ASP A 152 9.85 8.14 -4.13
N ALA A 153 8.54 7.99 -3.87
CA ALA A 153 7.94 8.36 -2.59
C ALA A 153 8.45 7.48 -1.43
N ALA A 154 8.70 6.19 -1.68
CA ALA A 154 9.28 5.29 -0.69
C ALA A 154 10.73 5.67 -0.35
N GLU A 155 11.58 5.96 -1.34
CA GLU A 155 12.95 6.40 -1.08
C GLU A 155 13.00 7.75 -0.34
N GLN A 156 12.13 8.69 -0.70
CA GLN A 156 11.99 9.95 0.05
C GLN A 156 11.55 9.72 1.51
N ALA A 157 10.68 8.74 1.74
CA ALA A 157 10.31 8.35 3.10
C ALA A 157 11.48 7.72 3.86
N ALA A 158 12.33 6.95 3.20
CA ALA A 158 13.52 6.33 3.81
C ALA A 158 14.46 7.39 4.42
N VAL A 159 14.70 8.49 3.70
CA VAL A 159 15.50 9.62 4.20
C VAL A 159 14.93 10.18 5.50
N ARG A 160 13.62 10.44 5.53
CA ARG A 160 12.95 11.00 6.71
C ARG A 160 12.91 10.04 7.88
N LEU A 161 12.59 8.78 7.63
CA LEU A 161 12.60 7.72 8.64
C LEU A 161 13.99 7.56 9.25
N SER A 162 15.05 7.79 8.47
CA SER A 162 16.43 7.76 8.99
C SER A 162 16.65 8.88 10.00
N HIS A 163 16.22 10.10 9.67
CA HIS A 163 16.29 11.24 10.60
C HIS A 163 15.40 11.06 11.84
N ASP A 164 14.21 10.49 11.67
CA ASP A 164 13.29 10.27 12.80
C ASP A 164 13.78 9.15 13.72
N ALA A 165 14.34 8.07 13.15
CA ALA A 165 14.94 7.00 13.92
C ALA A 165 16.18 7.48 14.67
N SER A 166 17.07 8.24 14.02
CA SER A 166 18.27 8.77 14.69
C SER A 166 17.95 9.72 15.85
N ARG A 167 16.80 10.41 15.80
CA ARG A 167 16.34 11.28 16.89
C ARG A 167 15.68 10.53 18.05
N ARG A 168 15.05 9.38 17.78
CA ARG A 168 14.26 8.63 18.76
C ARG A 168 15.02 7.46 19.39
N LEU A 169 16.00 6.92 18.69
CA LEU A 169 16.81 5.82 19.19
C LEU A 169 18.00 6.40 19.97
N ASN A 170 17.93 6.33 21.29
CA ASN A 170 18.99 6.80 22.18
C ASN A 170 20.18 5.83 22.13
N ALA A 171 21.37 6.33 21.76
CA ALA A 171 22.58 5.52 21.64
C ALA A 171 22.99 4.88 22.98
N GLU A 172 22.78 5.56 24.09
CA GLU A 172 23.13 5.08 25.42
C GLU A 172 22.21 3.93 25.85
N GLU A 173 20.90 4.07 25.64
CA GLU A 173 19.92 3.00 25.91
C GLU A 173 20.14 1.77 25.02
N MET A 174 20.54 1.97 23.76
CA MET A 174 20.85 0.88 22.85
C MET A 174 22.15 0.15 23.24
N GLN A 175 23.13 0.86 23.79
CA GLN A 175 24.39 0.27 24.25
C GLN A 175 24.25 -0.43 25.61
N ALA A 176 23.36 0.05 26.48
CA ALA A 176 23.07 -0.56 27.77
C ALA A 176 22.34 -1.91 27.64
N ASN A 177 21.81 -2.22 26.46
CA ASN A 177 21.08 -3.43 26.18
C ASN A 177 21.95 -4.38 25.33
N GLU A 178 21.83 -5.69 25.54
CA GLU A 178 22.67 -6.70 24.86
C GLU A 178 22.31 -6.89 23.37
N ALA A 179 21.23 -6.25 22.90
CA ALA A 179 20.77 -6.38 21.54
C ALA A 179 21.67 -5.61 20.54
N PRO A 180 21.93 -6.17 19.34
CA PRO A 180 22.68 -5.45 18.32
C PRO A 180 21.99 -4.13 17.91
N VAL A 181 22.74 -3.04 17.81
CA VAL A 181 22.22 -1.68 17.51
C VAL A 181 21.32 -1.62 16.27
N PHE A 182 21.67 -2.37 15.21
CA PHE A 182 20.86 -2.39 13.98
C PHE A 182 19.46 -3.00 14.19
N SER A 183 19.27 -3.82 15.23
CA SER A 183 17.97 -4.41 15.58
C SER A 183 16.97 -3.35 15.98
N TYR A 184 17.41 -2.28 16.68
CA TYR A 184 16.54 -1.16 17.04
C TYR A 184 16.04 -0.40 15.81
N ALA A 185 16.92 -0.21 14.81
CA ALA A 185 16.54 0.43 13.56
C ALA A 185 15.53 -0.41 12.77
N LEU A 186 15.73 -1.73 12.66
CA LEU A 186 14.80 -2.61 11.95
C LEU A 186 13.45 -2.77 12.68
N ASN A 187 13.42 -2.60 14.00
CA ASN A 187 12.20 -2.60 14.81
C ASN A 187 11.63 -1.19 15.04
N TYR A 188 12.10 -0.19 14.30
CA TYR A 188 11.60 1.16 14.41
C TYR A 188 10.12 1.25 13.98
N GLY A 189 9.22 1.57 14.90
CA GLY A 189 7.77 1.58 14.65
C GLY A 189 7.31 2.55 13.55
N GLY A 190 8.14 3.52 13.14
CA GLY A 190 7.84 4.38 11.99
C GLY A 190 7.78 3.63 10.66
N LEU A 191 8.42 2.45 10.56
CA LEU A 191 8.41 1.59 9.38
C LEU A 191 7.05 0.93 9.15
N ASP A 192 6.29 0.65 10.22
CA ASP A 192 5.07 -0.17 10.18
C ASP A 192 4.04 0.32 9.17
N ARG A 193 3.80 1.63 9.13
CA ARG A 193 2.78 2.19 8.24
C ARG A 193 3.13 1.98 6.78
N TYR A 194 4.42 2.02 6.44
CA TYR A 194 4.95 1.80 5.09
C TYR A 194 5.00 0.31 4.75
N ASN A 195 5.40 -0.53 5.71
CA ASN A 195 5.36 -2.00 5.58
C ASN A 195 3.95 -2.49 5.23
N ARG A 196 2.91 -1.92 5.85
CA ARG A 196 1.50 -2.23 5.52
C ARG A 196 1.09 -1.82 4.10
N GLN A 197 1.81 -0.89 3.47
CA GLN A 197 1.62 -0.54 2.06
C GLN A 197 2.50 -1.38 1.11
N GLY A 198 3.26 -2.35 1.63
CA GLY A 198 4.19 -3.18 0.86
C GLY A 198 5.51 -2.48 0.51
N VAL A 199 5.85 -1.39 1.21
CA VAL A 199 7.18 -0.77 1.10
C VAL A 199 8.11 -1.46 2.09
N ARG A 200 9.28 -1.90 1.64
CA ARG A 200 10.33 -2.48 2.49
C ARG A 200 11.59 -1.61 2.44
N PHE A 201 12.28 -1.55 3.56
CA PHE A 201 13.50 -0.78 3.71
C PHE A 201 14.66 -1.67 4.12
N ALA A 202 15.81 -1.46 3.49
CA ALA A 202 17.08 -1.96 3.97
C ALA A 202 17.71 -0.91 4.89
N PHE A 203 18.40 -1.35 5.93
CA PHE A 203 19.17 -0.46 6.81
C PHE A 203 20.66 -0.60 6.49
N ASP A 204 21.27 0.50 6.06
CA ASP A 204 22.71 0.65 5.93
C ASP A 204 23.30 0.88 7.32
N ARG A 205 24.16 -0.04 7.75
CA ARG A 205 24.76 -0.03 9.09
C ARG A 205 25.83 1.04 9.24
N ASP A 206 26.56 1.32 8.16
CA ASP A 206 27.71 2.22 8.16
C ASP A 206 27.22 3.67 8.13
N GLN A 207 26.24 3.96 7.28
CA GLN A 207 25.63 5.29 7.20
C GLN A 207 24.49 5.50 8.21
N ARG A 208 24.04 4.43 8.87
CA ARG A 208 22.87 4.41 9.78
C ARG A 208 21.61 4.99 9.13
N LYS A 209 21.34 4.61 7.88
CA LYS A 209 20.23 5.13 7.08
C LYS A 209 19.37 4.02 6.52
N PHE A 210 18.09 4.30 6.37
CA PHE A 210 17.18 3.46 5.59
C PHE A 210 17.29 3.79 4.10
N HIS A 211 17.19 2.75 3.29
CA HIS A 211 17.05 2.81 1.84
C HIS A 211 15.84 1.99 1.41
N TYR A 212 15.10 2.49 0.42
CA TYR A 212 14.04 1.70 -0.17
C TYR A 212 14.63 0.49 -0.92
N GLU A 213 14.07 -0.70 -0.72
CA GLU A 213 14.56 -1.90 -1.42
C GLU A 213 14.29 -1.89 -2.94
N GLY A 214 13.57 -0.91 -3.48
CA GLY A 214 13.39 -0.77 -4.94
C GLY A 214 12.38 -1.76 -5.56
N GLY A 215 11.52 -2.39 -4.75
CA GLY A 215 10.55 -3.39 -5.22
C GLY A 215 9.69 -2.93 -6.41
N SER A 216 9.17 -1.70 -6.37
CA SER A 216 8.35 -1.16 -7.46
C SER A 216 9.19 -0.84 -8.71
N TRP A 217 10.41 -0.34 -8.56
CA TRP A 217 11.31 -0.09 -9.69
C TRP A 217 11.68 -1.39 -10.41
N ARG A 218 11.94 -2.47 -9.65
CA ARG A 218 12.12 -3.81 -10.24
C ARG A 218 10.87 -4.28 -10.97
N GLU A 219 9.68 -4.01 -10.42
CA GLU A 219 8.41 -4.33 -11.11
C GLU A 219 8.28 -3.56 -12.43
N VAL A 220 8.61 -2.26 -12.46
CA VAL A 220 8.59 -1.47 -13.71
C VAL A 220 9.51 -2.08 -14.75
N ILE A 221 10.77 -2.37 -14.39
CA ILE A 221 11.74 -2.94 -15.33
C ILE A 221 11.29 -4.29 -15.87
N ARG A 222 10.71 -5.13 -15.00
CA ARG A 222 10.28 -6.49 -15.36
C ARG A 222 9.02 -6.50 -16.22
N ARG A 223 8.00 -5.70 -15.85
CA ARG A 223 6.68 -5.72 -16.50
C ARG A 223 6.55 -4.73 -17.65
N TYR A 224 7.33 -3.66 -17.62
CA TYR A 224 7.25 -2.55 -18.59
C TYR A 224 8.64 -2.16 -19.12
N PRO A 225 9.45 -3.12 -19.61
CA PRO A 225 10.87 -2.90 -19.93
C PRO A 225 11.14 -1.82 -20.98
N ARG A 226 10.15 -1.49 -21.82
CA ARG A 226 10.21 -0.51 -22.91
C ARG A 226 9.63 0.87 -22.55
N SER A 227 9.08 1.04 -21.35
CA SER A 227 8.52 2.33 -20.95
C SER A 227 9.64 3.31 -20.55
N PRO A 228 9.44 4.64 -20.67
CA PRO A 228 10.42 5.62 -20.21
C PRO A 228 10.70 5.52 -18.71
N GLU A 229 9.70 5.08 -17.92
CA GLU A 229 9.86 4.83 -16.49
C GLU A 229 10.83 3.68 -16.19
N ALA A 230 10.96 2.69 -17.07
CA ALA A 230 11.92 1.61 -16.86
C ALA A 230 13.37 2.09 -16.94
N ALA A 231 13.68 3.04 -17.82
CA ALA A 231 15.00 3.66 -17.88
C ALA A 231 15.30 4.40 -16.57
N GLN A 232 14.34 5.18 -16.07
CA GLN A 232 14.47 5.89 -14.79
C GLN A 232 14.64 4.91 -13.61
N ALA A 233 13.81 3.87 -13.57
CA ALA A 233 13.87 2.83 -12.54
C ALA A 233 15.24 2.12 -12.47
N ARG A 234 15.88 1.86 -13.63
CA ARG A 234 17.25 1.30 -13.67
C ARG A 234 18.25 2.26 -13.03
N SER A 235 18.19 3.54 -13.39
CA SER A 235 19.07 4.56 -12.80
C SER A 235 18.87 4.69 -11.28
N ARG A 236 17.63 4.63 -10.80
CA ARG A 236 17.32 4.66 -9.36
C ARG A 236 17.90 3.45 -8.62
N LEU A 237 17.72 2.24 -9.16
CA LEU A 237 18.27 1.02 -8.56
C LEU A 237 19.80 1.04 -8.53
N ALA A 238 20.45 1.46 -9.62
CA ALA A 238 21.91 1.59 -9.66
C ALA A 238 22.41 2.57 -8.58
N ALA A 239 21.71 3.69 -8.40
CA ALA A 239 22.05 4.67 -7.36
C ALA A 239 21.89 4.11 -5.93
N ILE A 240 20.88 3.28 -5.67
CA ILE A 240 20.73 2.63 -4.35
C ILE A 240 21.81 1.57 -4.13
N VAL A 241 22.09 0.72 -5.11
CA VAL A 241 23.14 -0.31 -4.99
C VAL A 241 24.51 0.33 -4.72
N ALA A 242 24.78 1.50 -5.30
CA ALA A 242 26.00 2.25 -4.99
C ALA A 242 26.06 2.79 -3.56
N LYS A 243 24.91 3.01 -2.89
CA LYS A 243 24.84 3.50 -1.51
C LYS A 243 24.94 2.40 -0.46
N ILE A 244 24.37 1.21 -0.72
CA ILE A 244 24.35 0.06 0.20
C ILE A 244 25.60 -0.82 0.01
N LYS A 245 26.78 -0.21 -0.13
CA LYS A 245 28.06 -0.93 -0.17
C LYS A 245 28.71 -0.86 1.19
#